data_AF-G8TDL7-F1
#
_entry.id   AF-G8TDL7-F1
#
_cell.length_a   1.000
_cell.length_b   1.000
_cell.length_c   1.000
_cell.angle_alpha   90.00
_cell.angle_beta   90.00
_cell.angle_gamma   90.00
#
_symmetry.space_group_name_H-M   'P 1'
#
loop_
_entity.id
_entity.type
_entity.pdbx_description
1 polymer ?
#
loop_
_entity_poly.entity_id
_entity_poly.type
_entity_poly.pdbx_seq_one_letter_code
_entity_poly.pdbx_strand_id
1 'polypeptide(L)'
;MEKKFSLHKLWFFYTDEWIVENGLAQSIGTFATREEAEREKKRLDRESLKKMHSYDLIRDLTSFYEKNYQEVQDKLIDYAKSQGWDDSLKQHSFGNDPAKFYYELALPATATDEQLDRIMDITGASFHKLIEYKDVKEYAYVKMNYEFWGKKVFDKLKADGILDSRSPYLNGGSNKGFYLIDTPPKGRKTAKFSSPETAVNMAIKIFLECVAAFPDNNFLGKTYVGEWSEAYTLLMAYLQYCSTIRLQATEVTKDNLKSFKAKLKKLKSTTELTEGMQYFDVAFSEAAATSPEEILGLIELLKLEPFTIYNMIAEIDGQTVKDYVADSSTM
;
A
#
# COMPACT_ATOMS: atom_id res chain seq x y z
N MET A 1 -10.41 13.57 13.42
CA MET A 1 -9.31 12.68 12.97
C MET A 1 -8.24 12.75 14.03
N GLU A 2 -7.88 11.64 14.67
CA GLU A 2 -6.69 11.60 15.52
C GLU A 2 -5.49 12.06 14.69
N LYS A 3 -4.65 12.92 15.27
CA LYS A 3 -3.41 13.36 14.64
C LYS A 3 -2.52 12.14 14.48
N LYS A 4 -2.37 11.65 13.25
CA LYS A 4 -1.50 10.52 12.95
C LYS A 4 -0.10 11.04 12.69
N PHE A 5 0.87 10.47 13.39
CA PHE A 5 2.28 10.72 13.15
C PHE A 5 2.78 9.69 12.16
N SER A 6 3.50 10.07 11.12
CA SER A 6 4.08 9.12 10.19
C SER A 6 5.59 9.29 10.07
N LEU A 7 6.24 8.14 9.91
CA LEU A 7 7.65 8.07 9.58
C LEU A 7 7.79 7.86 8.09
N HIS A 8 8.54 8.76 7.47
CA HIS A 8 8.95 8.65 6.08
C HIS A 8 10.43 8.35 6.05
N LYS A 9 10.86 7.49 5.12
CA LYS A 9 12.28 7.44 4.77
C LYS A 9 12.65 8.74 4.05
N LEU A 10 13.80 9.31 4.36
CA LEU A 10 14.36 10.38 3.53
C LEU A 10 14.82 9.80 2.20
N TRP A 11 14.77 10.59 1.13
CA TRP A 11 15.20 10.12 -0.19
C TRP A 11 16.74 10.09 -0.26
N PHE A 12 17.31 8.90 -0.47
CA PHE A 12 18.76 8.67 -0.63
C PHE A 12 19.04 8.16 -2.04
N PHE A 13 19.99 8.78 -2.75
CA PHE A 13 20.55 8.21 -3.98
C PHE A 13 21.84 7.45 -3.63
N TYR A 14 22.01 6.24 -4.18
CA TYR A 14 23.25 5.47 -4.12
C TYR A 14 23.91 5.51 -5.49
N THR A 15 24.82 6.46 -5.69
CA THR A 15 25.72 6.50 -6.84
C THR A 15 27.07 6.97 -6.33
N ASP A 16 27.85 6.04 -5.77
CA ASP A 16 29.23 6.22 -5.27
C ASP A 16 29.44 7.21 -4.10
N GLU A 17 28.47 8.08 -3.84
CA GLU A 17 28.39 9.03 -2.71
C GLU A 17 26.96 9.03 -2.14
N TRP A 18 26.83 9.15 -0.81
CA TRP A 18 25.53 9.27 -0.15
C TRP A 18 24.99 10.69 -0.35
N ILE A 19 24.15 10.91 -1.36
CA ILE A 19 23.45 12.20 -1.53
C ILE A 19 22.09 12.12 -0.82
N VAL A 20 21.91 12.97 0.18
CA VAL A 20 20.65 13.12 0.91
C VAL A 20 19.84 14.23 0.26
N GLU A 21 18.77 13.87 -0.44
CA GLU A 21 17.77 14.85 -0.84
C GLU A 21 16.72 14.96 0.27
N ASN A 22 16.41 16.19 0.69
CA ASN A 22 15.37 16.47 1.70
C ASN A 22 13.92 16.13 1.26
N GLY A 23 13.76 15.33 0.20
CA GLY A 23 12.47 14.83 -0.28
C GLY A 23 11.91 13.72 0.60
N LEU A 24 10.59 13.69 0.73
CA LEU A 24 9.86 12.62 1.42
C LEU A 24 9.73 11.41 0.49
N ALA A 25 10.26 10.26 0.91
CA ALA A 25 9.92 8.99 0.30
C ALA A 25 8.64 8.41 0.95
N GLN A 26 8.33 7.16 0.61
CA GLN A 26 7.15 6.50 1.12
C GLN A 26 7.11 6.43 2.66
N SER A 27 5.90 6.54 3.21
CA SER A 27 5.62 6.27 4.62
C SER A 27 5.95 4.81 4.95
N ILE A 28 6.71 4.59 6.01
CA ILE A 28 7.10 3.27 6.51
C ILE A 28 6.38 2.89 7.80
N GLY A 29 5.51 3.77 8.31
CA GLY A 29 4.71 3.53 9.50
C GLY A 29 3.88 4.74 9.90
N THR A 30 2.75 4.48 10.56
CA THR A 30 1.88 5.49 11.17
C THR A 30 1.63 5.14 12.63
N PHE A 31 1.65 6.15 13.49
CA PHE A 31 1.60 6.01 14.94
C PHE A 31 0.52 6.95 15.51
N ALA A 32 -0.08 6.51 16.61
CA ALA A 32 -1.13 7.30 17.28
C ALA A 32 -0.54 8.46 18.08
N THR A 33 0.68 8.30 18.61
CA THR A 33 1.35 9.32 19.42
C THR A 33 2.72 9.70 18.85
N ARG A 34 3.17 10.90 19.22
CA ARG A 34 4.47 11.41 18.81
C ARG A 34 5.60 10.60 19.44
N GLU A 35 5.44 10.23 20.70
CA GLU A 35 6.41 9.49 21.49
C GLU A 35 6.65 8.09 20.92
N GLU A 36 5.58 7.43 20.45
CA GLU A 36 5.69 6.15 19.77
C GLU A 36 6.46 6.28 18.45
N ALA A 37 6.12 7.31 17.67
CA ALA A 37 6.77 7.57 16.40
C ALA A 37 8.26 7.94 16.56
N GLU A 38 8.61 8.76 17.57
CA GLU A 38 10.00 9.12 17.86
C GLU A 38 10.83 7.92 18.31
N ARG A 39 10.26 7.03 19.13
CA ARG A 39 10.91 5.78 19.53
C ARG A 39 11.18 4.89 18.32
N GLU A 40 10.19 4.72 17.45
CA GLU A 40 10.33 3.86 16.28
C GLU A 40 11.28 4.46 15.23
N LYS A 41 11.23 5.79 15.04
CA LYS A 41 12.21 6.52 14.24
C LYS A 41 13.63 6.23 14.68
N LYS A 42 13.89 6.34 15.98
CA LYS A 42 15.21 6.11 16.56
C LYS A 42 15.70 4.68 16.32
N ARG A 43 14.82 3.70 16.50
CA ARG A 43 15.09 2.28 16.21
C ARG A 43 15.47 2.06 14.75
N LEU A 44 14.71 2.64 13.82
CA LEU A 44 14.91 2.51 12.37
C LEU A 44 16.13 3.27 11.85
N ASP A 45 16.44 4.43 12.44
CA ASP A 45 17.65 5.18 12.14
C ASP A 45 18.91 4.38 12.54
N ARG A 46 18.91 3.75 13.73
CA ARG A 46 19.99 2.83 14.16
C ARG A 46 20.13 1.65 13.21
N GLU A 47 19.02 1.03 12.82
CA GLU A 47 19.06 -0.08 11.86
C GLU A 47 19.64 0.35 10.51
N SER A 48 19.28 1.54 10.04
CA SER A 48 19.79 2.08 8.78
C SER A 48 21.29 2.32 8.85
N LEU A 49 21.78 2.89 9.96
CA LEU A 49 23.21 3.07 10.20
C LEU A 49 23.97 1.72 10.23
N LYS A 50 23.40 0.68 10.87
CA LYS A 50 23.99 -0.69 10.86
C LYS A 50 23.99 -1.32 9.47
N LYS A 51 22.88 -1.18 8.73
CA LYS A 51 22.68 -1.78 7.39
C LYS A 51 23.31 -0.98 6.26
N MET A 52 23.87 0.19 6.56
CA MET A 52 24.60 1.01 5.60
C MET A 52 25.82 0.27 5.03
N HIS A 53 26.36 -0.70 5.79
CA HIS A 53 27.58 -1.46 5.44
C HIS A 53 28.73 -0.55 5.01
N SER A 54 28.81 0.63 5.62
CA SER A 54 29.80 1.64 5.33
C SER A 54 31.18 1.19 5.76
N TYR A 55 32.13 1.30 4.83
CA TYR A 55 33.55 1.11 5.12
C TYR A 55 34.17 2.36 5.74
N ASP A 56 33.58 3.53 5.48
CA ASP A 56 34.05 4.81 5.98
C ASP A 56 32.86 5.69 6.39
N LEU A 57 32.46 5.61 7.66
CA LEU A 57 31.36 6.42 8.21
C LEU A 57 31.64 7.92 8.13
N ILE A 58 32.91 8.33 8.25
CA ILE A 58 33.30 9.73 8.22
C ILE A 58 32.94 10.31 6.84
N ARG A 59 33.31 9.59 5.78
CA ARG A 59 32.95 9.97 4.40
C ARG A 59 31.47 9.76 4.10
N ASP A 60 30.90 8.62 4.45
CA ASP A 60 29.56 8.25 4.00
C ASP A 60 28.45 9.06 4.69
N LEU A 61 28.71 9.66 5.86
CA LEU A 61 27.76 10.56 6.53
C LEU A 61 27.96 12.05 6.16
N THR A 62 28.91 12.38 5.26
CA THR A 62 29.28 13.75 4.87
C THR A 62 28.08 14.65 4.54
N SER A 63 27.11 14.10 3.83
CA SER A 63 25.92 14.80 3.38
C SER A 63 24.97 15.24 4.49
N PHE A 64 25.11 14.72 5.72
CA PHE A 64 24.28 15.15 6.84
C PHE A 64 24.78 16.42 7.54
N TYR A 65 26.06 16.77 7.38
CA TYR A 65 26.68 17.85 8.14
C TYR A 65 27.21 19.01 7.30
N GLU A 66 26.65 19.20 6.08
CA GLU A 66 26.87 20.13 4.95
C GLU A 66 27.71 21.44 5.16
N LYS A 67 27.90 21.95 6.38
CA LYS A 67 28.61 23.21 6.70
C LYS A 67 29.73 23.12 7.74
N ASN A 68 29.81 22.05 8.55
CA ASN A 68 30.75 21.93 9.67
C ASN A 68 31.68 20.71 9.52
N TYR A 69 32.15 20.49 8.29
CA TYR A 69 32.82 19.24 7.90
C TYR A 69 33.89 18.80 8.89
N GLN A 70 34.94 19.61 9.06
CA GLN A 70 36.08 19.28 9.90
C GLN A 70 35.69 19.07 11.37
N GLU A 71 34.83 19.93 11.93
CA GLU A 71 34.44 19.84 13.34
C GLU A 71 33.70 18.53 13.65
N VAL A 72 32.83 18.08 12.75
CA VAL A 72 32.08 16.82 12.91
C VAL A 72 33.02 15.63 12.77
N GLN A 73 33.98 15.67 11.84
CA GLN A 73 35.00 14.64 11.72
C GLN A 73 35.85 14.50 12.98
N ASP A 74 36.37 15.62 13.49
CA ASP A 74 37.20 15.64 14.69
C ASP A 74 36.43 15.05 15.89
N LYS A 75 35.15 15.40 16.05
CA LYS A 75 34.28 14.81 17.08
C LYS A 75 34.07 13.32 16.92
N LEU A 76 33.91 12.82 15.68
CA LEU A 76 33.78 11.38 15.43
C LEU A 76 35.07 10.62 15.75
N ILE A 77 36.22 11.19 15.39
CA ILE A 77 37.54 10.62 15.66
C ILE A 77 37.80 10.56 17.17
N ASP A 78 37.58 11.68 17.87
CA ASP A 78 37.74 11.75 19.33
C ASP A 78 36.78 10.78 20.03
N TYR A 79 35.56 10.69 19.53
CA TYR A 79 34.59 9.73 20.03
C TYR A 79 35.06 8.28 19.82
N ALA A 80 35.49 7.89 18.62
CA ALA A 80 35.99 6.54 18.33
C ALA A 80 37.19 6.17 19.23
N LYS A 81 38.13 7.10 19.44
CA LYS A 81 39.24 6.92 20.39
C LYS A 81 38.75 6.74 21.83
N SER A 82 37.74 7.52 22.26
CA SER A 82 37.18 7.37 23.61
C SER A 82 36.48 6.03 23.85
N GLN A 83 36.02 5.37 22.79
CA GLN A 83 35.38 4.06 22.86
C GLN A 83 36.36 2.89 22.69
N GLY A 84 37.66 3.16 22.45
CA GLY A 84 38.66 2.12 22.19
C GLY A 84 38.45 1.41 20.84
N TRP A 85 38.00 2.14 19.81
CA TRP A 85 37.76 1.59 18.47
C TRP A 85 39.01 1.59 17.59
N ASP A 86 40.19 1.36 18.16
CA ASP A 86 41.47 1.47 17.46
C ASP A 86 41.56 0.55 16.22
N ASP A 87 40.97 -0.64 16.27
CA ASP A 87 40.93 -1.58 15.13
C ASP A 87 39.99 -1.13 14.00
N SER A 88 39.07 -0.22 14.29
CA SER A 88 38.07 0.30 13.35
C SER A 88 38.38 1.72 12.86
N LEU A 89 39.32 2.43 13.51
CA LEU A 89 39.78 3.76 13.15
C LEU A 89 41.18 3.70 12.51
N LYS A 90 41.26 3.84 11.19
CA LYS A 90 42.53 3.76 10.45
C LYS A 90 42.99 5.14 10.01
N GLN A 91 44.26 5.44 10.24
CA GLN A 91 44.89 6.65 9.74
C GLN A 91 45.62 6.36 8.44
N HIS A 92 45.37 7.19 7.43
CA HIS A 92 45.96 7.06 6.09
C HIS A 92 46.70 8.35 5.73
N SER A 93 47.85 8.24 5.06
CA SER A 93 48.56 9.40 4.50
C SER A 93 47.90 9.84 3.19
N PHE A 94 47.77 11.15 3.01
CA PHE A 94 47.24 11.74 1.78
C PHE A 94 48.35 11.82 0.73
N GLY A 95 48.37 10.85 -0.19
CA GLY A 95 49.45 10.72 -1.18
C GLY A 95 50.81 10.45 -0.52
N ASN A 96 51.86 11.12 -1.00
CA ASN A 96 53.23 10.95 -0.51
C ASN A 96 53.63 11.97 0.60
N ASP A 97 52.68 12.77 1.10
CA ASP A 97 52.95 13.77 2.13
C ASP A 97 52.61 13.21 3.52
N PRO A 98 53.60 12.85 4.36
CA PRO A 98 53.36 12.28 5.68
C PRO A 98 52.77 13.30 6.67
N ALA A 99 52.76 14.60 6.34
CA ALA A 99 52.15 15.64 7.18
C ALA A 99 50.64 15.78 6.94
N LYS A 100 50.11 15.17 5.87
CA LYS A 100 48.67 15.17 5.58
C LYS A 100 48.13 13.77 5.77
N PHE A 101 47.17 13.62 6.67
CA PHE A 101 46.50 12.36 6.89
C PHE A 101 44.98 12.56 6.97
N TYR A 102 44.25 11.49 6.70
CA TYR A 102 42.82 11.38 6.94
C TYR A 102 42.53 10.12 7.76
N TYR A 103 41.35 10.09 8.36
CA TYR A 103 40.88 8.93 9.10
C TYR A 103 39.74 8.25 8.34
N GLU A 104 39.78 6.92 8.31
CA GLU A 104 38.69 6.05 7.90
C GLU A 104 38.11 5.41 9.16
N LEU A 105 36.79 5.48 9.33
CA LEU A 105 36.11 4.86 10.47
C LEU A 105 35.09 3.82 9.98
N ALA A 106 35.39 2.55 10.20
CA ALA A 106 34.41 1.48 10.05
C ALA A 106 33.52 1.39 11.31
N LEU A 107 32.23 1.06 11.15
CA LEU A 107 31.36 0.80 12.30
C LEU A 107 31.71 -0.56 12.93
N PRO A 108 32.09 -0.63 14.23
CA PRO A 108 32.31 -1.93 14.86
C PRO A 108 31.03 -2.76 14.89
N ALA A 109 31.12 -4.05 14.59
CA ALA A 109 29.97 -4.96 14.63
C ALA A 109 29.35 -5.09 16.04
N THR A 110 30.13 -4.76 17.08
CA THR A 110 29.73 -4.78 18.50
C THR A 110 29.18 -3.43 19.00
N ALA A 111 29.03 -2.42 18.12
CA ALA A 111 28.57 -1.10 18.53
C ALA A 111 27.17 -1.17 19.18
N THR A 112 27.03 -0.59 20.38
CA THR A 112 25.77 -0.55 21.13
C THR A 112 24.82 0.51 20.59
N ASP A 113 23.55 0.42 20.96
CA ASP A 113 22.54 1.39 20.55
C ASP A 113 22.85 2.82 21.04
N GLU A 114 23.42 2.98 22.25
CA GLU A 114 23.89 4.26 22.77
C GLU A 114 25.05 4.82 21.95
N GLN A 115 25.93 3.95 21.46
CA GLN A 115 27.06 4.38 20.64
C GLN A 115 26.61 4.85 19.25
N LEU A 116 25.59 4.21 18.69
CA LEU A 116 24.97 4.62 17.42
C LEU A 116 24.22 5.93 17.57
N ASP A 117 23.49 6.10 18.68
CA ASP A 117 22.85 7.37 19.02
C ASP A 117 23.86 8.50 19.06
N ARG A 118 25.02 8.26 19.70
CA ARG A 118 26.06 9.27 19.80
C ARG A 118 26.67 9.63 18.44
N ILE A 119 26.85 8.67 17.54
CA ILE A 119 27.28 8.93 16.16
C ILE A 119 26.26 9.82 15.44
N MET A 120 24.97 9.50 15.56
CA MET A 120 23.90 10.31 14.95
C MET A 120 23.85 11.72 15.55
N ASP A 121 24.04 11.87 16.86
CA ASP A 121 24.09 13.18 17.53
C ASP A 121 25.29 14.03 17.05
N ILE A 122 26.45 13.41 16.86
CA ILE A 122 27.67 14.10 16.38
C ILE A 122 27.48 14.56 14.93
N THR A 123 26.90 13.71 14.09
CA THR A 123 26.78 13.92 12.65
C THR A 123 25.53 14.67 12.24
N GLY A 124 24.53 14.75 13.11
CA GLY A 124 23.17 15.16 12.76
C GLY A 124 22.46 14.16 11.83
N ALA A 125 23.01 12.96 11.64
CA ALA A 125 22.47 11.99 10.71
C ALA A 125 21.07 11.51 11.13
N SER A 126 20.16 11.48 10.17
CA SER A 126 18.84 10.88 10.34
C SER A 126 18.36 10.30 9.02
N PHE A 127 17.87 9.06 9.05
CA PHE A 127 17.45 8.34 7.85
C PHE A 127 15.95 8.46 7.58
N HIS A 128 15.23 8.94 8.58
CA HIS A 128 13.78 9.05 8.58
C HIS A 128 13.33 10.44 9.03
N LYS A 129 12.18 10.87 8.53
CA LYS A 129 11.53 12.11 8.94
C LYS A 129 10.18 11.79 9.56
N LEU A 130 10.00 12.31 10.77
CA LEU A 130 8.71 12.29 11.45
C LEU A 130 7.87 13.47 10.99
N ILE A 131 6.66 13.18 10.56
CA ILE A 131 5.69 14.18 10.11
C ILE A 131 4.40 13.97 10.89
N GLU A 132 3.89 15.05 11.47
CA GLU A 132 2.51 15.08 11.96
C GLU A 132 1.63 15.29 10.73
N TYR A 133 0.80 14.32 10.37
CA TYR A 133 -0.07 14.44 9.20
C TYR A 133 -1.09 15.55 9.42
N LYS A 134 -0.86 16.67 8.76
CA LYS A 134 -1.83 17.74 8.53
C LYS A 134 -1.98 17.86 7.02
N ASP A 135 -3.20 18.18 6.59
CA ASP A 135 -3.55 18.43 5.18
C ASP A 135 -3.01 17.37 4.20
N VAL A 136 -3.41 16.11 4.41
CA VAL A 136 -3.01 14.97 3.58
C VAL A 136 -3.84 14.92 2.30
N LYS A 137 -3.18 14.85 1.14
CA LYS A 137 -3.83 14.50 -0.13
C LYS A 137 -3.54 13.06 -0.48
N GLU A 138 -4.60 12.32 -0.73
CA GLU A 138 -4.54 10.91 -1.10
C GLU A 138 -4.94 10.70 -2.55
N TYR A 139 -4.44 9.62 -3.13
CA TYR A 139 -4.82 9.11 -4.44
C TYR A 139 -5.04 7.61 -4.33
N ALA A 140 -5.62 6.98 -5.35
CA ALA A 140 -5.89 5.55 -5.27
C ALA A 140 -5.69 4.79 -6.58
N TYR A 141 -5.48 3.48 -6.45
CA TYR A 141 -5.54 2.50 -7.53
C TYR A 141 -6.65 1.50 -7.24
N VAL A 142 -7.38 1.06 -8.28
CA VAL A 142 -8.39 0.00 -8.16
C VAL A 142 -7.91 -1.24 -8.92
N LYS A 143 -7.64 -2.31 -8.20
CA LYS A 143 -7.25 -3.61 -8.76
C LYS A 143 -8.48 -4.51 -8.87
N MET A 144 -8.80 -4.98 -10.07
CA MET A 144 -9.94 -5.87 -10.30
C MET A 144 -9.59 -7.32 -9.98
N ASN A 145 -10.51 -8.05 -9.35
CA ASN A 145 -10.33 -9.45 -9.01
C ASN A 145 -10.77 -10.37 -10.17
N TYR A 146 -9.82 -11.08 -10.78
CA TYR A 146 -10.11 -11.99 -11.88
C TYR A 146 -10.99 -13.18 -11.47
N GLU A 147 -10.84 -13.68 -10.23
CA GLU A 147 -11.64 -14.82 -9.76
C GLU A 147 -13.11 -14.45 -9.62
N PHE A 148 -13.39 -13.20 -9.24
CA PHE A 148 -14.75 -12.68 -9.15
C PHE A 148 -15.39 -12.51 -10.54
N TRP A 149 -14.70 -11.83 -11.45
CA TRP A 149 -15.30 -11.41 -12.72
C TRP A 149 -15.14 -12.40 -13.87
N GLY A 150 -14.09 -13.23 -13.81
CA GLY A 150 -13.75 -14.18 -14.86
C GLY A 150 -13.33 -13.55 -16.19
N LYS A 151 -13.00 -14.43 -17.15
CA LYS A 151 -12.42 -14.07 -18.44
C LYS A 151 -13.26 -13.09 -19.25
N LYS A 152 -14.56 -13.37 -19.42
CA LYS A 152 -15.42 -12.59 -20.34
C LYS A 152 -15.53 -11.13 -19.95
N VAL A 153 -15.69 -10.85 -18.65
CA VAL A 153 -15.77 -9.47 -18.15
C VAL A 153 -14.44 -8.76 -18.34
N PHE A 154 -13.32 -9.42 -18.02
CA PHE A 154 -11.99 -8.85 -18.22
C PHE A 154 -11.68 -8.55 -19.69
N ASP A 155 -12.03 -9.46 -20.60
CA ASP A 155 -11.83 -9.26 -22.05
C ASP A 155 -12.64 -8.06 -22.54
N LYS A 156 -13.89 -7.88 -22.07
CA LYS A 156 -14.72 -6.70 -22.38
C LYS A 156 -14.09 -5.41 -21.86
N LEU A 157 -13.76 -5.35 -20.57
CA LEU A 157 -13.21 -4.13 -19.96
C LEU A 157 -11.86 -3.71 -20.58
N LYS A 158 -11.04 -4.67 -21.02
CA LYS A 158 -9.82 -4.40 -21.77
C LYS A 158 -10.11 -3.85 -23.16
N ALA A 159 -11.06 -4.44 -23.88
CA ALA A 159 -11.47 -3.97 -25.21
C ALA A 159 -12.03 -2.54 -25.15
N ASP A 160 -12.77 -2.20 -24.10
CA ASP A 160 -13.27 -0.84 -23.85
C ASP A 160 -12.17 0.13 -23.38
N GLY A 161 -10.99 -0.40 -23.04
CA GLY A 161 -9.87 0.38 -22.55
C GLY A 161 -10.04 0.90 -21.12
N ILE A 162 -10.99 0.36 -20.36
CA ILE A 162 -11.30 0.65 -18.95
C ILE A 162 -10.34 -0.09 -18.01
N LEU A 163 -9.80 -1.24 -18.46
CA LEU A 163 -8.93 -2.11 -17.68
C LEU A 163 -7.61 -2.35 -18.42
N ASP A 164 -6.49 -2.26 -17.72
CA ASP A 164 -5.17 -2.50 -18.31
C ASP A 164 -4.28 -3.31 -17.37
N SER A 165 -3.35 -4.09 -17.94
CA SER A 165 -2.31 -4.77 -17.17
C SER A 165 -1.25 -3.75 -16.74
N ARG A 166 -1.37 -3.27 -15.50
CA ARG A 166 -0.42 -2.33 -14.90
C ARG A 166 0.32 -3.00 -13.76
N SER A 167 1.49 -2.47 -13.43
CA SER A 167 2.29 -2.94 -12.30
C SER A 167 2.74 -1.73 -11.47
N PRO A 168 1.77 -0.98 -10.89
CA PRO A 168 2.10 0.17 -10.06
C PRO A 168 3.00 -0.25 -8.90
N TYR A 169 3.84 0.68 -8.46
CA TYR A 169 4.67 0.47 -7.29
C TYR A 169 3.87 0.85 -6.05
N LEU A 170 3.53 -0.12 -5.23
CA LEU A 170 2.72 0.04 -4.02
C LEU A 170 3.57 -0.45 -2.84
N ASN A 171 3.73 0.36 -1.79
CA ASN A 171 4.42 -0.07 -0.56
C ASN A 171 5.83 -0.64 -0.80
N GLY A 172 6.62 0.03 -1.62
CA GLY A 172 7.99 -0.41 -1.87
C GLY A 172 8.11 -1.63 -2.78
N GLY A 173 7.03 -2.04 -3.50
CA GLY A 173 7.08 -3.17 -4.42
C GLY A 173 6.19 -3.02 -5.65
N SER A 174 6.60 -3.67 -6.76
CA SER A 174 5.78 -3.72 -7.97
C SER A 174 4.59 -4.67 -7.77
N ASN A 175 3.37 -4.15 -7.86
CA ASN A 175 2.15 -4.93 -7.68
C ASN A 175 1.47 -5.22 -9.03
N LYS A 176 1.82 -6.38 -9.62
CA LYS A 176 1.25 -6.81 -10.91
C LYS A 176 -0.25 -7.08 -10.78
N GLY A 177 -1.01 -6.68 -11.79
CA GLY A 177 -2.44 -6.94 -11.86
C GLY A 177 -3.14 -6.22 -13.00
N PHE A 178 -4.47 -6.27 -12.97
CA PHE A 178 -5.32 -5.51 -13.87
C PHE A 178 -6.00 -4.41 -13.08
N TYR A 179 -5.80 -3.18 -13.52
CA TYR A 179 -6.24 -1.99 -12.80
C TYR A 179 -7.20 -1.16 -13.65
N LEU A 180 -8.22 -0.59 -13.00
CA LEU A 180 -9.11 0.36 -13.67
C LEU A 180 -8.31 1.59 -14.10
N ILE A 181 -8.70 2.13 -15.24
CA ILE A 181 -8.07 3.29 -15.87
C ILE A 181 -8.94 4.52 -15.67
N ASP A 182 -8.38 5.48 -14.95
CA ASP A 182 -8.83 6.87 -14.96
C ASP A 182 -8.41 7.54 -16.28
N THR A 183 -9.29 8.35 -16.84
CA THR A 183 -9.00 9.15 -18.03
C THR A 183 -8.89 10.61 -17.60
N PRO A 184 -7.68 11.16 -17.47
CA PRO A 184 -7.51 12.56 -17.11
C PRO A 184 -8.02 13.43 -18.27
N PRO A 185 -8.36 14.71 -18.01
CA PRO A 185 -8.92 15.64 -19.01
C PRO A 185 -8.09 15.83 -20.30
N LYS A 186 -6.85 15.33 -20.35
CA LYS A 186 -5.91 15.45 -21.47
C LYS A 186 -5.46 14.09 -22.06
N GLY A 187 -6.29 13.05 -21.99
CA GLY A 187 -6.22 11.90 -22.90
C GLY A 187 -5.08 10.88 -22.70
N ARG A 188 -4.35 10.92 -21.58
CA ARG A 188 -3.39 9.86 -21.22
C ARG A 188 -4.01 8.91 -20.20
N LYS A 189 -4.25 7.66 -20.59
CA LYS A 189 -4.72 6.61 -19.67
C LYS A 189 -3.81 6.50 -18.44
N THR A 190 -4.38 6.65 -17.25
CA THR A 190 -3.68 6.49 -15.98
C THR A 190 -4.49 5.58 -15.07
N ALA A 191 -3.84 4.65 -14.35
CA ALA A 191 -4.55 3.86 -13.33
C ALA A 191 -4.71 4.61 -12.00
N LYS A 192 -4.08 5.79 -11.88
CA LYS A 192 -4.07 6.63 -10.69
C LYS A 192 -5.30 7.55 -10.69
N PHE A 193 -6.21 7.29 -9.76
CA PHE A 193 -7.35 8.16 -9.48
C PHE A 193 -6.93 9.30 -8.56
N SER A 194 -7.44 10.50 -8.84
CA SER A 194 -7.09 11.73 -8.10
C SER A 194 -7.51 11.74 -6.63
N SER A 195 -8.46 10.88 -6.24
CA SER A 195 -8.86 10.67 -4.84
C SER A 195 -9.38 9.24 -4.63
N PRO A 196 -9.32 8.71 -3.39
CA PRO A 196 -9.97 7.44 -3.03
C PRO A 196 -11.45 7.41 -3.35
N GLU A 197 -12.17 8.51 -3.09
CA GLU A 197 -13.61 8.61 -3.36
C GLU A 197 -13.93 8.44 -4.86
N THR A 198 -13.15 9.08 -5.74
CA THR A 198 -13.33 8.93 -7.18
C THR A 198 -13.05 7.48 -7.63
N ALA A 199 -12.06 6.83 -7.03
CA ALA A 199 -11.73 5.44 -7.29
C ALA A 199 -12.86 4.49 -6.88
N VAL A 200 -13.40 4.67 -5.66
CA VAL A 200 -14.55 3.91 -5.14
C VAL A 200 -15.76 4.05 -6.05
N ASN A 201 -16.13 5.28 -6.39
CA ASN A 201 -17.31 5.56 -7.22
C ASN A 201 -17.17 4.93 -8.62
N MET A 202 -15.97 4.99 -9.21
CA MET A 202 -15.71 4.32 -10.49
C MET A 202 -15.81 2.79 -10.35
N ALA A 203 -15.25 2.21 -9.29
CA ALA A 203 -15.30 0.77 -9.05
C ALA A 203 -16.73 0.26 -8.88
N ILE A 204 -17.56 0.98 -8.11
CA ILE A 204 -18.99 0.68 -7.91
C ILE A 204 -19.76 0.78 -9.23
N LYS A 205 -19.51 1.84 -10.01
CA LYS A 205 -20.13 2.01 -11.32
C LYS A 205 -19.82 0.81 -12.24
N ILE A 206 -18.54 0.44 -12.36
CA ILE A 206 -18.12 -0.71 -13.17
C ILE A 206 -18.70 -2.01 -12.62
N PHE A 207 -18.80 -2.17 -11.30
CA PHE A 207 -19.44 -3.32 -10.67
C PHE A 207 -20.89 -3.47 -11.15
N LEU A 208 -21.70 -2.40 -11.03
CA LEU A 208 -23.11 -2.42 -11.41
C LEU A 208 -23.29 -2.69 -12.91
N GLU A 209 -22.50 -2.02 -13.75
CA GLU A 209 -22.52 -2.24 -15.21
C GLU A 209 -22.17 -3.69 -15.57
N CYS A 210 -21.16 -4.27 -14.93
CA CYS A 210 -20.71 -5.63 -15.23
C CYS A 210 -21.67 -6.70 -14.69
N VAL A 211 -22.25 -6.52 -13.51
CA VAL A 211 -23.26 -7.44 -12.97
C VAL A 211 -24.49 -7.47 -13.87
N ALA A 212 -24.95 -6.31 -14.35
CA ALA A 212 -26.09 -6.23 -15.27
C ALA A 212 -25.78 -6.81 -16.66
N ALA A 213 -24.61 -6.50 -17.23
CA ALA A 213 -24.24 -6.96 -18.58
C ALA A 213 -23.84 -8.44 -18.63
N PHE A 214 -23.35 -9.00 -17.51
CA PHE A 214 -22.79 -10.34 -17.44
C PHE A 214 -23.30 -11.13 -16.22
N PRO A 215 -24.63 -11.32 -16.06
CA PRO A 215 -25.23 -11.88 -14.86
C PRO A 215 -24.61 -13.25 -14.51
N ASP A 216 -24.45 -14.15 -15.47
CA ASP A 216 -23.96 -15.52 -15.23
C ASP A 216 -22.43 -15.68 -15.26
N ASN A 217 -21.66 -14.60 -15.48
CA ASN A 217 -20.22 -14.71 -15.71
C ASN A 217 -19.36 -14.19 -14.56
N ASN A 218 -19.96 -13.60 -13.55
CA ASN A 218 -19.31 -13.18 -12.31
C ASN A 218 -19.60 -14.17 -11.16
N PHE A 219 -18.96 -13.95 -10.01
CA PHE A 219 -19.12 -14.77 -8.81
C PHE A 219 -20.59 -14.87 -8.36
N LEU A 220 -21.30 -13.75 -8.33
CA LEU A 220 -22.68 -13.66 -7.84
C LEU A 220 -23.63 -14.54 -8.65
N GLY A 221 -23.58 -14.50 -9.98
CA GLY A 221 -24.43 -15.36 -10.83
C GLY A 221 -23.93 -16.79 -11.02
N LYS A 222 -22.76 -17.13 -10.47
CA LYS A 222 -22.20 -18.49 -10.49
C LYS A 222 -22.33 -19.23 -9.18
N THR A 223 -22.75 -18.56 -8.12
CA THR A 223 -22.86 -19.14 -6.77
C THR A 223 -24.21 -18.82 -6.18
N TYR A 224 -24.73 -19.73 -5.36
CA TYR A 224 -25.97 -19.48 -4.64
C TYR A 224 -25.78 -18.37 -3.61
N VAL A 225 -26.79 -17.51 -3.43
CA VAL A 225 -26.75 -16.38 -2.48
C VAL A 225 -26.38 -16.85 -1.06
N GLY A 226 -26.83 -18.04 -0.66
CA GLY A 226 -26.49 -18.63 0.63
C GLY A 226 -25.02 -19.02 0.81
N GLU A 227 -24.23 -18.98 -0.27
CA GLU A 227 -22.82 -19.33 -0.31
C GLU A 227 -21.93 -18.12 -0.64
N TRP A 228 -22.52 -16.92 -0.75
CA TRP A 228 -21.76 -15.69 -1.06
C TRP A 228 -20.87 -15.22 0.08
N SER A 229 -21.17 -15.59 1.32
CA SER A 229 -20.51 -15.11 2.53
C SER A 229 -20.27 -16.22 3.53
N GLU A 230 -19.15 -16.15 4.25
CA GLU A 230 -18.93 -16.95 5.47
C GLU A 230 -19.83 -16.47 6.63
N ALA A 231 -20.24 -15.20 6.60
CA ALA A 231 -21.17 -14.59 7.55
C ALA A 231 -22.60 -14.55 6.97
N TYR A 232 -23.09 -15.70 6.49
CA TYR A 232 -24.38 -15.82 5.79
C TYR A 232 -25.56 -15.12 6.48
N THR A 233 -25.74 -15.30 7.79
CA THR A 233 -26.84 -14.67 8.53
C THR A 233 -26.77 -13.14 8.50
N LEU A 234 -25.56 -12.57 8.56
CA LEU A 234 -25.34 -11.13 8.47
C LEU A 234 -25.62 -10.62 7.05
N LEU A 235 -25.17 -11.34 6.02
CA LEU A 235 -25.47 -11.03 4.63
C LEU A 235 -26.98 -11.02 4.37
N MET A 236 -27.71 -12.03 4.86
CA MET A 236 -29.16 -12.09 4.66
C MET A 236 -29.87 -10.93 5.36
N ALA A 237 -29.50 -10.63 6.61
CA ALA A 237 -30.06 -9.50 7.34
C ALA A 237 -29.78 -8.18 6.60
N TYR A 238 -28.54 -7.96 6.16
CA TYR A 238 -28.15 -6.79 5.41
C TYR A 238 -28.98 -6.60 4.14
N LEU A 239 -29.11 -7.66 3.32
CA LEU A 239 -29.88 -7.61 2.07
C LEU A 239 -31.39 -7.39 2.29
N GLN A 240 -31.93 -7.77 3.45
CA GLN A 240 -33.33 -7.49 3.80
C GLN A 240 -33.57 -6.01 4.13
N TYR A 241 -32.55 -5.30 4.61
CA TYR A 241 -32.65 -3.86 4.93
C TYR A 241 -32.21 -2.96 3.76
N CYS A 242 -31.64 -3.52 2.71
CA CYS A 242 -31.32 -2.77 1.49
C CYS A 242 -32.61 -2.31 0.79
N SER A 243 -32.60 -1.07 0.35
CA SER A 243 -33.70 -0.42 -0.39
C SER A 243 -33.59 -0.64 -1.90
N THR A 244 -32.37 -0.79 -2.42
CA THR A 244 -32.09 -0.87 -3.87
C THR A 244 -31.62 -2.26 -4.31
N ILE A 245 -31.01 -3.03 -3.41
CA ILE A 245 -30.71 -4.45 -3.59
C ILE A 245 -31.86 -5.27 -2.99
N ARG A 246 -32.57 -6.04 -3.82
CA ARG A 246 -33.77 -6.78 -3.37
C ARG A 246 -33.49 -8.25 -3.20
N LEU A 247 -33.55 -8.71 -1.95
CA LEU A 247 -33.60 -10.13 -1.63
C LEU A 247 -35.01 -10.67 -1.89
N GLN A 248 -35.10 -11.70 -2.71
CA GLN A 248 -36.32 -12.47 -2.94
C GLN A 248 -36.20 -13.81 -2.23
N ALA A 249 -37.09 -14.06 -1.29
CA ALA A 249 -37.21 -15.35 -0.61
C ALA A 249 -38.44 -16.08 -1.16
N THR A 250 -38.25 -17.29 -1.67
CA THR A 250 -39.34 -18.15 -2.13
C THR A 250 -39.34 -19.45 -1.35
N GLU A 251 -40.47 -19.79 -0.74
CA GLU A 251 -40.63 -21.07 -0.04
C GLU A 251 -40.55 -22.24 -1.03
N VAL A 252 -39.78 -23.24 -0.64
CA VAL A 252 -39.61 -24.48 -1.40
C VAL A 252 -40.80 -25.39 -1.10
N THR A 253 -41.61 -25.65 -2.13
CA THR A 253 -42.76 -26.55 -2.09
C THR A 253 -42.49 -27.78 -2.95
N LYS A 254 -43.34 -28.81 -2.85
CA LYS A 254 -43.22 -30.01 -3.71
C LYS A 254 -43.21 -29.67 -5.20
N ASP A 255 -43.97 -28.65 -5.60
CA ASP A 255 -44.15 -28.27 -7.01
C ASP A 255 -42.92 -27.58 -7.59
N ASN A 256 -42.19 -26.79 -6.77
CA ASN A 256 -41.03 -26.02 -7.23
C ASN A 256 -39.66 -26.64 -6.86
N LEU A 257 -39.62 -27.64 -5.97
CA LEU A 257 -38.39 -28.28 -5.46
C LEU A 257 -37.46 -28.77 -6.58
N LYS A 258 -38.02 -29.42 -7.62
CA LYS A 258 -37.24 -29.91 -8.75
C LYS A 258 -36.59 -28.77 -9.54
N SER A 259 -37.29 -27.64 -9.68
CA SER A 259 -36.78 -26.45 -10.36
C SER A 259 -35.63 -25.82 -9.58
N PHE A 260 -35.78 -25.65 -8.27
CA PHE A 260 -34.72 -25.09 -7.43
C PHE A 260 -33.48 -25.99 -7.35
N LYS A 261 -33.65 -27.31 -7.23
CA LYS A 261 -32.53 -28.25 -7.32
C LYS A 261 -31.77 -28.13 -8.65
N ALA A 262 -32.49 -27.92 -9.76
CA ALA A 262 -31.85 -27.67 -11.06
C ALA A 262 -31.10 -26.34 -11.10
N LYS A 263 -31.64 -25.27 -10.50
CA LYS A 263 -30.96 -23.97 -10.38
C LYS A 263 -29.68 -24.08 -9.54
N LEU A 264 -29.75 -24.68 -8.35
CA LEU A 264 -28.58 -24.90 -7.49
C LEU A 264 -27.49 -25.72 -8.19
N LYS A 265 -27.87 -26.76 -8.94
CA LYS A 265 -26.93 -27.54 -9.75
C LYS A 265 -26.20 -26.68 -10.81
N LYS A 266 -26.89 -25.74 -11.47
CA LYS A 266 -26.27 -24.81 -12.42
C LYS A 266 -25.27 -23.87 -11.73
N LEU A 267 -25.61 -23.42 -10.53
CA LEU A 267 -24.75 -22.61 -9.65
C LEU A 267 -23.65 -23.42 -8.95
N LYS A 268 -23.55 -24.74 -9.23
CA LYS A 268 -22.62 -25.66 -8.56
C LYS A 268 -22.67 -25.57 -7.03
N SER A 269 -23.84 -25.22 -6.50
CA SER A 269 -24.07 -25.05 -5.08
C SER A 269 -24.08 -26.40 -4.37
N THR A 270 -23.53 -26.44 -3.17
CA THR A 270 -23.55 -27.62 -2.28
C THR A 270 -24.77 -27.64 -1.36
N THR A 271 -25.57 -26.57 -1.39
CA THR A 271 -26.80 -26.45 -0.60
C THR A 271 -27.82 -27.51 -1.01
N GLU A 272 -28.40 -28.20 -0.03
CA GLU A 272 -29.52 -29.11 -0.25
C GLU A 272 -30.81 -28.46 0.22
N LEU A 273 -31.76 -28.25 -0.70
CA LEU A 273 -33.09 -27.73 -0.37
C LEU A 273 -34.07 -28.87 -0.15
N THR A 274 -34.88 -28.72 0.91
CA THR A 274 -36.06 -29.54 1.22
C THR A 274 -37.31 -28.68 1.27
N GLU A 275 -38.48 -29.33 1.27
CA GLU A 275 -39.77 -28.65 1.45
C GLU A 275 -39.79 -27.82 2.75
N GLY A 276 -40.35 -26.62 2.69
CA GLY A 276 -40.42 -25.64 3.79
C GLY A 276 -39.18 -24.74 3.93
N MET A 277 -38.08 -25.01 3.23
CA MET A 277 -36.91 -24.12 3.21
C MET A 277 -37.17 -22.87 2.34
N GLN A 278 -36.32 -21.86 2.47
CA GLN A 278 -36.33 -20.67 1.61
C GLN A 278 -35.22 -20.77 0.55
N TYR A 279 -35.59 -20.57 -0.71
CA TYR A 279 -34.65 -20.28 -1.78
C TYR A 279 -34.48 -18.78 -1.90
N PHE A 280 -33.24 -18.31 -1.85
CA PHE A 280 -32.91 -16.88 -1.96
C PHE A 280 -32.36 -16.53 -3.33
N ASP A 281 -32.89 -15.46 -3.90
CA ASP A 281 -32.41 -14.83 -5.12
C ASP A 281 -32.20 -13.33 -4.86
N VAL A 282 -31.29 -12.69 -5.58
CA VAL A 282 -31.00 -11.27 -5.40
C VAL A 282 -31.14 -10.57 -6.74
N ALA A 283 -31.97 -9.53 -6.76
CA ALA A 283 -32.11 -8.65 -7.89
C ALA A 283 -31.54 -7.27 -7.55
N PHE A 284 -30.69 -6.75 -8.43
CA PHE A 284 -30.22 -5.37 -8.38
C PHE A 284 -31.25 -4.49 -9.09
N SER A 285 -31.57 -3.33 -8.50
CA SER A 285 -32.30 -2.28 -9.22
C SER A 285 -31.44 -1.75 -10.38
N GLU A 286 -32.01 -0.94 -11.27
CA GLU A 286 -31.23 -0.31 -12.33
C GLU A 286 -30.01 0.43 -11.75
N ALA A 287 -28.88 0.43 -12.48
CA ALA A 287 -27.60 0.94 -11.98
C ALA A 287 -27.67 2.39 -11.46
N ALA A 288 -28.51 3.23 -12.07
CA ALA A 288 -28.70 4.63 -11.65
C ALA A 288 -29.48 4.79 -10.33
N ALA A 289 -30.20 3.76 -9.92
CA ALA A 289 -31.05 3.77 -8.72
C ALA A 289 -30.41 3.03 -7.53
N THR A 290 -29.24 2.42 -7.70
CA THR A 290 -28.59 1.60 -6.68
C THR A 290 -27.64 2.44 -5.82
N SER A 291 -27.80 2.38 -4.49
CA SER A 291 -26.98 3.17 -3.55
C SER A 291 -25.53 2.66 -3.52
N PRO A 292 -24.52 3.55 -3.66
CA PRO A 292 -23.12 3.18 -3.49
C PRO A 292 -22.81 2.56 -2.13
N GLU A 293 -23.45 3.05 -1.08
CA GLU A 293 -23.31 2.55 0.29
C GLU A 293 -23.83 1.11 0.44
N GLU A 294 -24.97 0.80 -0.22
CA GLU A 294 -25.52 -0.56 -0.25
C GLU A 294 -24.60 -1.54 -0.98
N ILE A 295 -23.90 -1.08 -2.03
CA ILE A 295 -22.95 -1.91 -2.76
C ILE A 295 -21.67 -2.13 -1.97
N LEU A 296 -21.17 -1.11 -1.28
CA LEU A 296 -19.98 -1.25 -0.42
C LEU A 296 -20.25 -2.23 0.72
N GLY A 297 -21.37 -2.08 1.43
CA GLY A 297 -21.70 -3.01 2.51
C GLY A 297 -22.00 -4.43 2.01
N LEU A 298 -22.56 -4.60 0.81
CA LEU A 298 -22.61 -5.92 0.18
C LEU A 298 -21.20 -6.48 -0.03
N ILE A 299 -20.30 -5.72 -0.66
CA ILE A 299 -18.93 -6.16 -0.98
C ILE A 299 -18.17 -6.58 0.27
N GLU A 300 -18.28 -5.82 1.37
CA GLU A 300 -17.64 -6.13 2.65
C GLU A 300 -18.10 -7.48 3.23
N LEU A 301 -19.32 -7.92 2.90
CA LEU A 301 -19.88 -9.18 3.36
C LEU A 301 -19.60 -10.34 2.42
N LEU A 302 -19.11 -10.10 1.19
CA LEU A 302 -18.78 -11.17 0.25
C LEU A 302 -17.48 -11.88 0.68
N LYS A 303 -17.45 -13.20 0.57
CA LYS A 303 -16.21 -13.97 0.77
C LYS A 303 -15.20 -13.78 -0.36
N LEU A 304 -15.64 -13.23 -1.49
CA LEU A 304 -14.80 -12.91 -2.65
C LEU A 304 -15.12 -11.49 -3.10
N GLU A 305 -14.17 -10.59 -2.91
CA GLU A 305 -14.32 -9.19 -3.29
C GLU A 305 -14.15 -8.99 -4.81
N PRO A 306 -14.93 -8.09 -5.44
CA PRO A 306 -14.81 -7.80 -6.87
C PRO A 306 -13.56 -6.98 -7.22
N PHE A 307 -13.05 -6.19 -6.28
CA PHE A 307 -11.91 -5.31 -6.47
C PHE A 307 -11.27 -4.95 -5.13
N THR A 308 -10.02 -4.50 -5.17
CA THR A 308 -9.27 -3.97 -4.03
C THR A 308 -8.85 -2.53 -4.32
N ILE A 309 -9.01 -1.64 -3.33
CA ILE A 309 -8.60 -0.23 -3.44
C ILE A 309 -7.32 -0.03 -2.64
N TYR A 310 -6.30 0.50 -3.30
CA TYR A 310 -5.03 0.86 -2.68
C TYR A 310 -4.95 2.37 -2.53
N ASN A 311 -5.14 2.87 -1.30
CA ASN A 311 -4.98 4.27 -0.97
C ASN A 311 -3.50 4.60 -0.78
N MET A 312 -3.08 5.69 -1.39
CA MET A 312 -1.70 6.14 -1.42
C MET A 312 -1.65 7.63 -1.09
N ILE A 313 -0.56 8.08 -0.48
CA ILE A 313 -0.40 9.48 -0.09
C ILE A 313 0.34 10.21 -1.20
N ALA A 314 -0.27 11.26 -1.76
CA ALA A 314 0.34 12.13 -2.77
C ALA A 314 1.12 13.29 -2.13
N GLU A 315 0.58 13.88 -1.08
CA GLU A 315 1.09 15.12 -0.49
C GLU A 315 0.78 15.17 1.01
N ILE A 316 1.72 15.71 1.78
CA ILE A 316 1.54 16.01 3.20
C ILE A 316 2.06 17.43 3.42
N ASP A 317 1.26 18.31 4.01
CA ASP A 317 1.65 19.70 4.31
C ASP A 317 2.25 20.46 3.11
N GLY A 318 1.68 20.26 1.91
CA GLY A 318 2.20 20.90 0.68
C GLY A 318 3.44 20.23 0.08
N GLN A 319 4.02 19.22 0.73
CA GLN A 319 5.18 18.47 0.23
C GLN A 319 4.72 17.21 -0.50
N THR A 320 5.05 17.11 -1.79
CA THR A 320 4.79 15.91 -2.57
C THR A 320 5.60 14.74 -2.04
N VAL A 321 4.94 13.61 -1.81
CA VAL A 321 5.58 12.33 -1.48
C VAL A 321 6.02 11.67 -2.77
N LYS A 322 7.32 11.39 -2.92
CA LYS A 322 7.85 10.71 -4.10
C LYS A 322 7.47 9.23 -4.04
N ASP A 323 6.73 8.75 -5.05
CA ASP A 323 6.52 7.31 -5.26
C ASP A 323 7.87 6.66 -5.59
N TYR A 324 8.22 5.56 -4.93
CA TYR A 324 9.43 4.80 -5.30
C TYR A 324 9.23 4.23 -6.70
N VAL A 325 10.01 4.70 -7.65
CA VAL A 325 10.25 3.99 -8.91
C VAL A 325 11.52 3.22 -8.64
N ALA A 326 11.45 1.88 -8.60
CA ALA A 326 12.67 1.09 -8.67
C ALA A 326 13.35 1.51 -9.96
N ASP A 327 14.49 2.19 -9.88
CA ASP A 327 15.27 2.52 -11.06
C ASP A 327 15.46 1.23 -11.84
N SER A 328 14.83 1.14 -13.01
CA SER A 328 15.03 0.04 -13.96
C SER A 328 16.34 0.23 -14.72
N SER A 329 17.35 0.84 -14.09
CA SER A 329 18.66 1.12 -14.67
C SER A 329 19.75 0.67 -13.72
N THR A 330 19.80 -0.63 -13.49
CA THR A 330 21.10 -1.31 -13.62
C THR A 330 21.28 -1.67 -15.09
N MET A 331 22.01 -0.82 -15.82
CA MET A 331 22.81 -1.31 -16.96
C MET A 331 23.98 -2.12 -16.42
#